data_AF-A0A1Q3KQ91-F1
#
_entry.id   AF-A0A1Q3KQ91-F1
#
_cell.length_a   1.000
_cell.length_b   1.000
_cell.length_c   1.000
_cell.angle_alpha   90.00
_cell.angle_beta   90.00
_cell.angle_gamma   90.00
#
_symmetry.space_group_name_H-M   'P 1'
#
loop_
_entity.id
_entity.type
_entity.pdbx_description
1 polymer ?
#
loop_
_entity_poly.entity_id
_entity_poly.type
_entity_poly.pdbx_seq_one_letter_code
_entity_poly.pdbx_strand_id
1 'polypeptide(L)'
;MTDVAAPPPSGPPPSDPPKRPIRPRRTLFPPDSLLTRATIIGIITLVLLLPLQLINGLVDDRQRYEADAIDSVTASWGRQQTFEGVAIVLPYRQKWTAGPGDIRELEGSLMLLPEKLDLAAQLSPEVRRRGLFDVTLYATTLDVVAEFALKPLKEHRADGRTMNWAAIALGLGLSDVRTIRGGTVEIDGRPLDWLPRSGNGPFSQLEIPLDFADLPQRETITVRFRLSLTGSDSLSFLPTGAHTEATVTSPWPSPSFIGRYLPSEQRVSAEGFRAHWSVPFLARGYGQLWDSERKSEPSPAMVQKTAFGVRLLSPVGPYRETDRALKYGILFIGLTFAVCLML
;
A
#
# COMPACT_ATOMS: atom_id res chain seq x y z
N MET A 1 -115.62 -39.81 0.40
CA MET A 1 -116.65 -39.12 1.20
C MET A 1 -115.87 -38.35 2.27
N THR A 2 -115.78 -37.03 2.27
CA THR A 2 -116.87 -36.05 2.16
C THR A 2 -116.31 -34.70 1.66
N ASP A 3 -117.14 -33.99 0.92
CA ASP A 3 -117.01 -32.65 0.36
C ASP A 3 -117.03 -31.56 1.45
N VAL A 4 -116.16 -30.53 1.39
CA VAL A 4 -116.36 -29.21 2.05
C VAL A 4 -115.60 -28.09 1.31
N ALA A 5 -116.37 -27.32 0.53
CA ALA A 5 -116.45 -25.84 0.41
C ALA A 5 -115.19 -24.93 0.42
N ALA A 6 -115.09 -24.09 -0.62
CA ALA A 6 -114.34 -22.82 -0.64
C ALA A 6 -115.11 -21.70 0.10
N PRO A 7 -114.45 -20.72 0.76
CA PRO A 7 -114.14 -19.38 0.16
C PRO A 7 -112.94 -18.67 0.86
N PRO A 8 -112.66 -17.33 0.77
CA PRO A 8 -112.90 -16.25 -0.21
C PRO A 8 -111.55 -15.60 -0.74
N PRO A 9 -111.55 -14.56 -1.60
CA PRO A 9 -110.34 -14.08 -2.29
C PRO A 9 -109.43 -13.14 -1.48
N SER A 10 -108.19 -13.05 -1.98
CA SER A 10 -106.94 -12.48 -1.48
C SER A 10 -106.97 -11.09 -0.79
N GLY A 11 -106.29 -10.98 0.35
CA GLY A 11 -105.72 -9.73 0.85
C GLY A 11 -104.35 -9.42 0.21
N PRO A 12 -103.94 -8.14 0.11
CA PRO A 12 -102.66 -7.77 -0.51
C PRO A 12 -101.47 -8.23 0.35
N PRO A 13 -100.32 -8.57 -0.25
CA PRO A 13 -99.18 -9.13 0.45
C PRO A 13 -98.54 -8.12 1.43
N PRO A 14 -97.94 -8.61 2.53
CA PRO A 14 -97.30 -7.76 3.53
C PRO A 14 -96.09 -7.02 2.95
N SER A 15 -95.90 -5.76 3.37
CA SER A 15 -94.77 -4.93 2.95
C SER A 15 -93.44 -5.47 3.49
N ASP A 16 -92.47 -5.65 2.59
CA ASP A 16 -91.10 -6.03 2.92
C ASP A 16 -90.47 -5.07 3.95
N PRO A 17 -89.70 -5.59 4.93
CA PRO A 17 -89.00 -4.75 5.89
C PRO A 17 -87.92 -3.90 5.21
N PRO A 18 -87.63 -2.68 5.70
CA PRO A 18 -86.69 -1.77 5.07
C PRO A 18 -85.27 -2.37 5.06
N LYS A 19 -84.70 -2.50 3.85
CA LYS A 19 -83.30 -2.92 3.65
C LYS A 19 -82.37 -1.95 4.38
N ARG A 20 -81.70 -2.43 5.44
CA ARG A 20 -80.63 -1.67 6.09
C ARG A 20 -79.50 -1.40 5.09
N PRO A 21 -78.98 -0.16 4.98
CA PRO A 21 -77.86 0.12 4.10
C PRO A 21 -76.61 -0.60 4.61
N ILE A 22 -76.03 -1.44 3.75
CA ILE A 22 -74.73 -2.07 3.98
C ILE A 22 -73.69 -0.95 4.00
N ARG A 23 -73.08 -0.68 5.16
CA ARG A 23 -71.98 0.29 5.26
C ARG A 23 -70.83 -0.19 4.37
N PRO A 24 -70.23 0.67 3.52
CA PRO A 24 -69.07 0.28 2.74
C PRO A 24 -67.92 -0.07 3.69
N ARG A 25 -67.36 -1.26 3.49
CA ARG A 25 -66.17 -1.74 4.21
C ARG A 25 -65.04 -0.77 3.85
N ARG A 26 -64.63 0.09 4.78
CA ARG A 26 -63.47 0.97 4.61
C ARG A 26 -62.25 0.08 4.36
N THR A 27 -61.85 -0.07 3.10
CA THR A 27 -60.54 -0.59 2.75
C THR A 27 -59.52 0.46 3.19
N LEU A 28 -58.44 0.03 3.83
CA LEU A 28 -57.44 0.93 4.42
C LEU A 28 -56.74 1.82 3.37
N PHE A 29 -56.90 1.52 2.07
CA PHE A 29 -56.28 2.23 0.97
C PHE A 29 -57.26 2.35 -0.22
N PRO A 30 -57.51 3.56 -0.76
CA PRO A 30 -58.25 3.75 -2.01
C PRO A 30 -57.34 3.40 -3.22
N PRO A 31 -57.83 2.65 -4.23
CA PRO A 31 -57.00 2.07 -5.30
C PRO A 31 -56.37 3.08 -6.30
N ASP A 32 -56.82 4.34 -6.31
CA ASP A 32 -56.43 5.33 -7.33
C ASP A 32 -55.51 6.45 -6.84
N SER A 33 -55.01 6.39 -5.59
CA SER A 33 -54.11 7.44 -5.09
C SER A 33 -52.66 7.16 -5.46
N LEU A 34 -51.98 8.16 -6.07
CA LEU A 34 -50.53 8.15 -6.32
C LEU A 34 -49.74 7.77 -5.06
N LEU A 35 -50.23 8.19 -3.90
CA LEU A 35 -49.62 7.92 -2.61
C LEU A 35 -49.64 6.43 -2.24
N THR A 36 -50.73 5.72 -2.54
CA THR A 36 -50.82 4.25 -2.33
C THR A 36 -49.84 3.50 -3.25
N ARG A 37 -49.76 3.88 -4.54
CA ARG A 37 -48.82 3.27 -5.49
C ARG A 37 -47.36 3.53 -5.09
N ALA A 38 -47.04 4.77 -4.73
CA ALA A 38 -45.72 5.15 -4.22
C ALA A 38 -45.34 4.36 -2.95
N THR A 39 -46.30 4.14 -2.05
CA THR A 39 -46.07 3.36 -0.82
C THR A 39 -45.77 1.89 -1.14
N ILE A 40 -46.54 1.25 -2.02
CA ILE A 40 -46.32 -0.16 -2.42
C ILE A 40 -44.97 -0.30 -3.13
N ILE A 41 -44.67 0.58 -4.09
CA ILE A 41 -43.40 0.59 -4.81
C ILE A 41 -42.22 0.83 -3.84
N GLY A 42 -42.37 1.75 -2.90
CA GLY A 42 -41.37 2.01 -1.86
C GLY A 42 -41.10 0.78 -0.99
N ILE A 43 -42.15 0.05 -0.58
CA ILE A 43 -42.02 -1.18 0.18
C ILE A 43 -41.32 -2.26 -0.65
N ILE A 44 -41.72 -2.48 -1.90
CA ILE A 44 -41.09 -3.47 -2.79
C ILE A 44 -39.62 -3.13 -3.03
N THR A 45 -39.31 -1.85 -3.26
CA THR A 45 -37.94 -1.36 -3.41
C THR A 45 -37.13 -1.69 -2.17
N LEU A 46 -37.65 -1.40 -0.98
CA LEU A 46 -36.97 -1.67 0.28
C LEU A 46 -36.76 -3.18 0.53
N VAL A 47 -37.75 -4.01 0.17
CA VAL A 47 -37.62 -5.47 0.23
C VAL A 47 -36.54 -5.98 -0.72
N LEU A 48 -36.40 -5.40 -1.91
CA LEU A 48 -35.37 -5.77 -2.89
C LEU A 48 -33.97 -5.24 -2.55
N LEU A 49 -33.88 -4.16 -1.78
CA LEU A 49 -32.61 -3.68 -1.25
C LEU A 49 -32.04 -4.62 -0.18
N LEU A 50 -32.88 -5.32 0.57
CA LEU A 50 -32.45 -6.24 1.63
C LEU A 50 -31.52 -7.38 1.12
N PRO A 51 -31.88 -8.19 0.11
CA PRO A 51 -30.99 -9.22 -0.42
C PRO A 51 -29.73 -8.63 -1.06
N LEU A 52 -29.83 -7.45 -1.68
CA LEU A 52 -28.65 -6.77 -2.23
C LEU A 52 -27.64 -6.40 -1.13
N GLN A 53 -28.12 -5.92 0.01
CA GLN A 53 -27.27 -5.64 1.18
C GLN A 53 -26.65 -6.91 1.77
N LEU A 54 -27.38 -8.03 1.80
CA LEU A 54 -26.83 -9.32 2.24
C LEU A 54 -25.70 -9.80 1.33
N ILE A 55 -25.87 -9.67 0.01
CA ILE A 55 -24.81 -10.03 -0.95
C ILE A 55 -23.62 -9.09 -0.81
N ASN A 56 -23.85 -7.78 -0.61
CA ASN A 56 -22.78 -6.83 -0.36
C ASN A 56 -21.98 -7.19 0.90
N GLY A 57 -22.66 -7.54 2.00
CA GLY A 57 -22.01 -8.02 3.21
C GLY A 57 -21.18 -9.28 2.98
N LEU A 58 -21.68 -10.24 2.20
CA LEU A 58 -20.92 -11.44 1.83
C LEU A 58 -19.68 -11.11 0.99
N VAL A 59 -19.78 -10.18 0.04
CA VAL A 59 -18.64 -9.74 -0.78
C VAL A 59 -17.61 -9.01 0.08
N ASP A 60 -18.04 -8.14 0.98
CA ASP A 60 -17.18 -7.45 1.92
C ASP A 60 -16.43 -8.45 2.82
N ASP A 61 -17.13 -9.45 3.36
CA ASP A 61 -16.51 -10.53 4.15
C ASP A 61 -15.46 -11.29 3.30
N ARG A 62 -15.77 -11.60 2.04
CA ARG A 62 -14.83 -12.29 1.15
C ARG A 62 -13.59 -11.45 0.82
N GLN A 63 -13.73 -10.15 0.62
CA GLN A 63 -12.59 -9.24 0.43
C GLN A 63 -11.72 -9.14 1.68
N ARG A 64 -12.31 -9.18 2.88
CA ARG A 64 -11.54 -9.24 4.14
C ARG A 64 -10.77 -10.54 4.25
N TYR A 65 -11.41 -11.68 3.98
CA TYR A 65 -10.71 -12.97 3.97
C TYR A 65 -9.59 -13.04 2.94
N GLU A 66 -9.76 -12.42 1.77
CA GLU A 66 -8.71 -12.26 0.76
C GLU A 66 -7.52 -11.45 1.32
N ALA A 67 -7.80 -10.29 1.92
CA ALA A 67 -6.78 -9.45 2.52
C ALA A 67 -6.03 -10.18 3.64
N ASP A 68 -6.73 -10.86 4.54
CA ASP A 68 -6.13 -11.65 5.62
C ASP A 68 -5.28 -12.82 5.08
N ALA A 69 -5.75 -13.48 4.02
CA ALA A 69 -5.00 -14.54 3.36
C ALA A 69 -3.70 -14.02 2.73
N ILE A 70 -3.76 -12.91 2.00
CA ILE A 70 -2.58 -12.22 1.44
C ILE A 70 -1.63 -11.82 2.57
N ASP A 71 -2.16 -11.21 3.63
CA ASP A 71 -1.36 -10.74 4.77
C ASP A 71 -0.63 -11.91 5.46
N SER A 72 -1.32 -13.03 5.67
CA SER A 72 -0.74 -14.22 6.30
C SER A 72 0.41 -14.83 5.49
N VAL A 73 0.30 -14.85 4.16
CA VAL A 73 1.35 -15.37 3.28
C VAL A 73 2.53 -14.40 3.25
N THR A 74 2.26 -13.12 3.00
CA THR A 74 3.29 -12.08 2.87
C THR A 74 4.02 -11.80 4.18
N ALA A 75 3.38 -11.99 5.33
CA ALA A 75 4.04 -11.85 6.64
C ALA A 75 5.21 -12.83 6.84
N SER A 76 5.13 -14.02 6.25
CA SER A 76 6.19 -15.05 6.32
C SER A 76 7.22 -14.95 5.19
N TRP A 77 6.78 -14.51 4.00
CA TRP A 77 7.64 -14.43 2.82
C TRP A 77 8.43 -13.12 2.73
N GLY A 78 7.83 -12.02 3.17
CA GLY A 78 8.28 -10.67 2.92
C GLY A 78 7.16 -9.84 2.31
N ARG A 79 6.88 -8.68 2.92
CA ARG A 79 5.91 -7.70 2.43
C ARG A 79 6.48 -6.92 1.23
N GLN A 80 5.81 -5.83 0.85
CA GLN A 80 6.38 -4.82 -0.03
C GLN A 80 7.77 -4.40 0.46
N GLN A 81 8.75 -4.40 -0.45
CA GLN A 81 10.13 -4.08 -0.11
C GLN A 81 10.48 -2.67 -0.59
N THR A 82 11.21 -1.95 0.25
CA THR A 82 11.83 -0.68 -0.08
C THR A 82 13.32 -0.79 0.22
N PHE A 83 14.14 -0.62 -0.80
CA PHE A 83 15.57 -0.37 -0.64
C PHE A 83 15.75 1.10 -0.27
N GLU A 84 16.11 1.35 0.98
CA GLU A 84 16.20 2.70 1.51
C GLU A 84 17.55 3.36 1.20
N GLY A 85 18.55 2.57 0.81
CA GLY A 85 19.84 3.06 0.36
C GLY A 85 21.00 2.55 1.19
N VAL A 86 22.16 3.17 0.98
CA VAL A 86 23.38 2.90 1.73
C VAL A 86 24.05 4.24 2.06
N ALA A 87 24.64 4.37 3.24
CA ALA A 87 25.30 5.59 3.68
C ALA A 87 26.52 5.28 4.55
N ILE A 88 27.53 6.14 4.53
CA ILE A 88 28.60 6.10 5.54
C ILE A 88 28.10 6.84 6.78
N VAL A 89 28.01 6.13 7.89
CA VAL A 89 27.55 6.64 9.19
C VAL A 89 28.75 6.88 10.09
N LEU A 90 28.95 8.14 10.49
CA LEU A 90 29.98 8.58 11.42
C LEU A 90 29.33 9.10 12.71
N PRO A 91 29.34 8.32 13.80
CA PRO A 91 28.83 8.77 15.08
C PRO A 91 29.70 9.90 15.65
N TYR A 92 29.08 10.81 16.40
CA TYR A 92 29.79 11.86 17.12
C TYR A 92 29.15 12.13 18.48
N ARG A 93 29.94 12.73 19.37
CA ARG A 93 29.49 13.28 20.64
C ARG A 93 29.64 14.79 20.65
N GLN A 94 28.60 15.48 21.11
CA GLN A 94 28.61 16.91 21.31
C GLN A 94 28.22 17.24 22.74
N LYS A 95 29.06 18.01 23.44
CA LYS A 95 28.71 18.58 24.74
C LYS A 95 27.88 19.84 24.51
N TRP A 96 26.78 19.98 25.23
CA TRP A 96 26.01 21.21 25.26
C TRP A 96 25.67 21.58 26.70
N THR A 97 25.61 22.88 26.96
CA THR A 97 25.35 23.43 28.29
C THR A 97 23.87 23.80 28.39
N ALA A 98 23.11 23.07 29.20
CA ALA A 98 21.69 23.35 29.42
C ALA A 98 21.47 24.48 30.45
N GLY A 99 22.49 24.79 31.24
CA GLY A 99 22.53 25.89 32.23
C GLY A 99 23.89 25.95 32.93
N PRO A 100 24.12 26.93 33.83
CA PRO A 100 25.39 27.06 34.55
C PRO A 100 25.73 25.76 35.32
N GLY A 101 26.72 25.02 34.84
CA GLY A 101 27.17 23.75 35.45
C GLY A 101 26.46 22.48 34.98
N ASP A 102 25.40 22.55 34.16
CA ASP A 102 24.73 21.37 33.57
C ASP A 102 25.26 21.12 32.14
N ILE A 103 26.34 20.35 32.06
CA ILE A 103 26.91 19.87 30.79
C ILE A 103 26.24 18.53 30.46
N ARG A 104 25.52 18.48 29.35
CA ARG A 104 24.94 17.25 28.81
C ARG A 104 25.67 16.83 27.55
N GLU A 105 25.82 15.52 27.38
CA GLU A 105 26.33 14.94 26.14
C GLU A 105 25.16 14.52 25.26
N LEU A 106 25.21 14.95 24.01
CA LEU A 106 24.31 14.53 22.94
C LEU A 106 25.09 13.63 22.00
N GLU A 107 24.57 12.43 21.76
CA GLU A 107 25.09 11.50 20.75
C GLU A 107 24.30 11.70 19.46
N GLY A 108 25.01 11.83 18.35
CA GLY A 108 24.41 11.99 17.03
C GLY A 108 25.19 11.25 15.97
N SER A 109 24.72 11.29 14.73
CA SER A 109 25.41 10.68 13.59
C SER A 109 25.40 11.60 12.38
N LEU A 110 26.55 11.68 11.71
CA LEU A 110 26.66 12.21 10.36
C LEU A 110 26.49 11.06 9.37
N MET A 111 25.61 11.21 8.38
CA MET A 111 25.37 10.21 7.36
C MET A 111 25.72 10.80 6.00
N LEU A 112 26.78 10.29 5.38
CA LEU A 112 27.21 10.66 4.05
C LEU A 112 26.58 9.70 3.04
N LEU A 113 25.75 10.26 2.17
CA LEU A 113 25.15 9.54 1.06
C LEU A 113 26.16 9.35 -0.10
N PRO A 114 25.94 8.41 -1.02
CA PRO A 114 26.81 8.21 -2.18
C PRO A 114 26.62 9.28 -3.25
N GLU A 115 27.70 9.69 -3.92
CA GLU A 115 27.65 10.59 -5.08
C GLU A 115 27.00 9.89 -6.27
N LYS A 116 27.29 8.60 -6.48
CA LYS A 116 26.67 7.77 -7.50
C LYS A 116 26.09 6.51 -6.88
N LEU A 117 24.85 6.18 -7.23
CA LEU A 117 24.15 4.98 -6.79
C LEU A 117 23.54 4.28 -8.00
N ASP A 118 24.17 3.19 -8.44
CA ASP A 118 23.66 2.35 -9.54
C ASP A 118 23.01 1.10 -8.94
N LEU A 119 21.75 0.86 -9.31
CA LEU A 119 20.92 -0.25 -8.82
C LEU A 119 20.46 -1.10 -10.00
N ALA A 120 20.65 -2.41 -9.93
CA ALA A 120 20.07 -3.37 -10.87
C ALA A 120 19.32 -4.47 -10.10
N ALA A 121 18.01 -4.55 -10.32
CA ALA A 121 17.14 -5.54 -9.70
C ALA A 121 16.59 -6.50 -10.74
N GLN A 122 16.73 -7.80 -10.49
CA GLN A 122 16.11 -8.86 -11.28
C GLN A 122 15.06 -9.57 -10.42
N LEU A 123 13.78 -9.31 -10.71
CA LEU A 123 12.69 -9.96 -10.02
C LEU A 123 12.34 -11.28 -10.72
N SER A 124 12.12 -12.31 -9.91
CA SER A 124 11.58 -13.61 -10.28
C SER A 124 10.23 -13.78 -9.57
N PRO A 125 9.12 -13.39 -10.21
CA PRO A 125 7.78 -13.52 -9.63
C PRO A 125 7.36 -14.97 -9.46
N GLU A 126 6.60 -15.25 -8.40
CA GLU A 126 5.94 -16.51 -8.14
C GLU A 126 4.52 -16.25 -7.65
N VAL A 127 3.53 -16.96 -8.20
CA VAL A 127 2.15 -16.90 -7.70
C VAL A 127 1.93 -18.04 -6.72
N ARG A 128 1.54 -17.71 -5.48
CA ARG A 128 1.17 -18.70 -4.48
C ARG A 128 -0.30 -18.64 -4.13
N ARG A 129 -0.88 -19.79 -3.83
CA ARG A 129 -2.29 -19.91 -3.44
C ARG A 129 -2.46 -20.05 -1.94
N ARG A 130 -3.42 -19.31 -1.40
CA ARG A 130 -3.95 -19.50 -0.05
C ARG A 130 -5.47 -19.60 -0.13
N GLY A 131 -5.99 -20.82 -0.01
CA GLY A 131 -7.41 -21.07 -0.23
C GLY A 131 -7.79 -20.81 -1.69
N LEU A 132 -8.67 -19.81 -1.92
CA LEU A 132 -9.15 -19.40 -3.25
C LEU A 132 -8.40 -18.20 -3.83
N PHE A 133 -7.40 -17.68 -3.12
CA PHE A 133 -6.74 -16.42 -3.46
C PHE A 133 -5.32 -16.66 -3.96
N ASP A 134 -4.97 -15.95 -5.04
CA ASP A 134 -3.62 -15.90 -5.59
C ASP A 134 -2.87 -14.71 -5.00
N VAL A 135 -1.65 -14.96 -4.52
CA VAL A 135 -0.74 -13.97 -3.91
C VAL A 135 0.50 -13.87 -4.79
N THR A 136 0.77 -12.68 -5.32
CA THR A 136 1.95 -12.41 -6.13
C THR A 136 3.16 -12.13 -5.23
N LEU A 137 4.08 -13.08 -5.20
CA LEU A 137 5.34 -13.03 -4.49
C LEU A 137 6.47 -12.85 -5.49
N TYR A 138 7.67 -12.51 -5.01
CA TYR A 138 8.88 -12.56 -5.82
C TYR A 138 10.09 -12.91 -4.96
N ALA A 139 11.09 -13.50 -5.62
CA ALA A 139 12.48 -13.42 -5.21
C ALA A 139 13.17 -12.35 -6.07
N THR A 140 14.13 -11.63 -5.52
CA THR A 140 14.92 -10.67 -6.29
C THR A 140 16.39 -10.76 -5.93
N THR A 141 17.22 -10.61 -6.95
CA THR A 141 18.63 -10.23 -6.78
C THR A 141 18.72 -8.72 -7.00
N LEU A 142 19.49 -8.05 -6.13
CA LEU A 142 19.76 -6.63 -6.20
C LEU A 142 21.27 -6.44 -6.23
N ASP A 143 21.80 -6.02 -7.37
CA ASP A 143 23.18 -5.58 -7.54
C ASP A 143 23.26 -4.06 -7.32
N VAL A 144 24.15 -3.62 -6.44
CA VAL A 144 24.32 -2.22 -6.08
C VAL A 144 25.78 -1.81 -6.20
N VAL A 145 26.01 -0.65 -6.82
CA VAL A 145 27.29 0.04 -6.82
C VAL A 145 27.09 1.44 -6.26
N ALA A 146 27.80 1.75 -5.18
CA ALA A 146 27.73 3.04 -4.51
C ALA A 146 29.12 3.66 -4.44
N GLU A 147 29.28 4.87 -4.98
CA GLU A 147 30.52 5.63 -4.94
C GLU A 147 30.36 6.82 -3.99
N PHE A 148 31.25 6.95 -3.01
CA PHE A 148 31.21 7.99 -1.99
C PHE A 148 32.37 8.96 -2.17
N ALA A 149 32.08 10.26 -2.21
CA ALA A 149 33.09 11.30 -2.07
C ALA A 149 33.22 11.70 -0.59
N LEU A 150 34.38 11.51 0.01
CA LEU A 150 34.60 11.71 1.45
C LEU A 150 34.82 13.17 1.85
N LYS A 151 35.05 14.06 0.88
CA LYS A 151 35.34 15.49 1.13
C LYS A 151 34.33 16.16 2.08
N PRO A 152 33.00 16.02 1.90
CA PRO A 152 32.01 16.65 2.79
C PRO A 152 32.12 16.18 4.25
N LEU A 153 32.48 14.91 4.47
CA LEU A 153 32.69 14.34 5.80
C LEU A 153 33.93 14.94 6.48
N LYS A 154 35.00 15.16 5.72
CA LYS A 154 36.25 15.74 6.21
C LYS A 154 36.10 17.22 6.57
N GLU A 155 35.34 17.98 5.79
CA GLU A 155 35.08 19.40 6.03
C GLU A 155 34.32 19.63 7.35
N HIS A 156 33.45 18.69 7.75
CA HIS A 156 32.71 18.74 9.01
C HIS A 156 33.52 18.31 10.24
N ARG A 157 34.81 17.95 10.09
CA ARG A 157 35.70 17.60 11.20
C ARG A 157 35.99 18.78 12.14
N ALA A 158 35.80 20.01 11.68
CA ALA A 158 36.16 21.24 12.41
C ALA A 158 35.04 21.84 13.29
N ASP A 159 33.85 21.21 13.37
CA ASP A 159 32.64 21.79 13.99
C ASP A 159 32.60 21.73 15.54
N GLY A 160 33.74 21.47 16.21
CA GLY A 160 33.83 21.38 17.67
C GLY A 160 33.22 20.10 18.28
N ARG A 161 32.87 19.12 17.44
CA ARG A 161 32.34 17.80 17.83
C ARG A 161 33.46 16.78 18.01
N THR A 162 33.25 15.84 18.92
CA THR A 162 34.15 14.68 19.06
C THR A 162 33.65 13.58 18.15
N MET A 163 34.23 13.49 16.95
CA MET A 163 33.89 12.46 15.96
C MET A 163 34.43 11.10 16.40
N ASN A 164 33.58 10.08 16.44
CA ASN A 164 33.95 8.71 16.76
C ASN A 164 34.28 7.94 15.48
N TRP A 165 35.46 8.24 14.94
CA TRP A 165 35.94 7.58 13.73
C TRP A 165 36.23 6.08 13.90
N ALA A 166 36.44 5.60 15.13
CA ALA A 166 36.59 4.16 15.38
C ALA A 166 35.28 3.37 15.22
N ALA A 167 34.13 4.07 15.25
CA ALA A 167 32.80 3.49 15.05
C ALA A 167 32.18 3.89 13.70
N ILE A 168 32.99 4.37 12.75
CA ILE A 168 32.51 4.67 11.40
C ILE A 168 32.17 3.36 10.68
N ALA A 169 31.01 3.34 10.05
CA ALA A 169 30.52 2.15 9.35
C ALA A 169 29.75 2.53 8.10
N LEU A 170 29.73 1.63 7.13
CA LEU A 170 28.77 1.66 6.05
C LEU A 170 27.45 1.09 6.58
N GLY A 171 26.40 1.90 6.65
CA GLY A 171 25.05 1.46 6.99
C GLY A 171 24.21 1.17 5.76
N LEU A 172 23.40 0.12 5.81
CA LEU A 172 22.42 -0.24 4.78
C LEU A 172 21.01 -0.04 5.32
N GLY A 173 20.14 0.51 4.48
CA GLY A 173 18.73 0.73 4.76
C GLY A 173 17.81 -0.20 3.96
N LEU A 174 16.95 -0.94 4.65
CA LEU A 174 15.96 -1.86 4.05
C LEU A 174 14.68 -1.86 4.89
N SER A 175 13.53 -1.97 4.23
CA SER A 175 12.23 -2.05 4.91
C SER A 175 12.06 -3.31 5.78
N ASP A 176 12.61 -4.45 5.37
CA ASP A 176 12.51 -5.71 6.13
C ASP A 176 13.72 -6.63 5.90
N VAL A 177 14.66 -6.64 6.86
CA VAL A 177 15.86 -7.49 6.81
C VAL A 177 15.59 -8.99 6.89
N ARG A 178 14.42 -9.42 7.40
CA ARG A 178 14.08 -10.85 7.54
C ARG A 178 13.89 -11.53 6.19
N THR A 179 13.74 -10.74 5.14
CA THR A 179 13.59 -11.21 3.76
C THR A 179 14.90 -11.55 3.08
N ILE A 180 16.05 -11.13 3.65
CA ILE A 180 17.36 -11.41 3.09
C ILE A 180 17.61 -12.92 3.14
N ARG A 181 18.09 -13.46 2.02
CA ARG A 181 18.47 -14.86 1.83
C ARG A 181 19.98 -15.05 1.72
N GLY A 182 20.68 -13.98 1.36
CA GLY A 182 22.13 -13.95 1.30
C GLY A 182 22.61 -12.64 0.70
N GLY A 183 23.87 -12.30 0.92
CA GLY A 183 24.46 -11.13 0.32
C GLY A 183 25.97 -11.16 0.36
N THR A 184 26.60 -10.57 -0.64
CA THR A 184 28.04 -10.35 -0.71
C THR A 184 28.31 -8.87 -0.75
N VAL A 185 29.42 -8.44 -0.20
CA VAL A 185 29.84 -7.05 -0.23
C VAL A 185 31.34 -6.95 -0.35
N GLU A 186 31.78 -5.98 -1.13
CA GLU A 186 33.17 -5.60 -1.26
C GLU A 186 33.30 -4.08 -1.20
N ILE A 187 34.39 -3.63 -0.62
CA ILE A 187 34.76 -2.21 -0.55
C ILE A 187 36.14 -2.09 -1.17
N ASP A 188 36.23 -1.30 -2.25
CA ASP A 188 37.45 -1.13 -3.04
C ASP A 188 38.10 -2.47 -3.42
N GLY A 189 37.26 -3.46 -3.80
CA GLY A 189 37.67 -4.81 -4.22
C GLY A 189 38.06 -5.76 -3.07
N ARG A 190 37.94 -5.34 -1.81
CA ARG A 190 38.16 -6.20 -0.65
C ARG A 190 36.83 -6.80 -0.18
N PRO A 191 36.66 -8.13 -0.19
CA PRO A 191 35.44 -8.75 0.29
C PRO A 191 35.31 -8.57 1.81
N LEU A 192 34.08 -8.28 2.25
CA LEU A 192 33.71 -8.09 3.65
C LEU A 192 32.39 -8.82 3.92
N ASP A 193 32.04 -8.94 5.20
CA ASP A 193 30.79 -9.55 5.63
C ASP A 193 29.85 -8.51 6.24
N TRP A 194 28.56 -8.63 5.92
CA TRP A 194 27.53 -7.82 6.54
C TRP A 194 27.34 -8.21 8.01
N LEU A 195 27.26 -7.22 8.88
CA LEU A 195 26.91 -7.38 10.29
C LEU A 195 25.51 -6.79 10.55
N PRO A 196 24.71 -7.39 11.44
CA PRO A 196 23.50 -6.72 11.92
C PRO A 196 23.86 -5.43 12.66
N ARG A 197 23.18 -4.33 12.35
CA ARG A 197 23.33 -3.08 13.09
C ARG A 197 22.18 -2.92 14.06
N SER A 198 22.50 -2.53 15.29
CA SER A 198 21.52 -2.14 16.30
C SER A 198 21.45 -0.62 16.33
N GLY A 199 20.39 -0.03 15.78
CA GLY A 199 20.20 1.40 15.81
C GLY A 199 18.80 1.82 15.38
N ASN A 200 18.38 2.99 15.85
CA ASN A 200 17.18 3.65 15.39
C ASN A 200 17.59 4.74 14.38
N GLY A 201 16.88 4.86 13.28
CA GLY A 201 17.16 5.84 12.22
C GLY A 201 17.39 5.19 10.85
N PRO A 202 17.66 6.00 9.82
CA PRO A 202 17.93 5.49 8.48
C PRO A 202 19.26 4.71 8.45
N PHE A 203 19.35 3.75 7.53
CA PHE A 203 20.54 2.92 7.30
C PHE A 203 21.02 2.12 8.51
N SER A 204 20.09 1.75 9.41
CA SER A 204 20.40 1.11 10.68
C SER A 204 20.25 -0.41 10.67
N GLN A 205 20.00 -1.02 9.50
CA GLN A 205 19.63 -2.43 9.39
C GLN A 205 20.85 -3.36 9.34
N LEU A 206 21.77 -3.11 8.43
CA LEU A 206 23.06 -3.81 8.36
C LEU A 206 24.20 -2.80 8.38
N GLU A 207 25.37 -3.26 8.80
CA GLU A 207 26.58 -2.47 8.76
C GLU A 207 27.82 -3.24 8.34
N ILE A 208 28.81 -2.47 7.90
CA ILE A 208 30.19 -2.91 7.73
C ILE A 208 31.08 -1.88 8.41
N PRO A 209 31.79 -2.25 9.49
CA PRO A 209 32.79 -1.37 10.09
C PRO A 209 33.84 -1.00 9.05
N LEU A 210 34.14 0.29 8.93
CA LEU A 210 35.18 0.77 8.02
C LEU A 210 36.46 1.01 8.80
N ASP A 211 37.59 0.48 8.32
CA ASP A 211 38.87 0.68 8.98
C ASP A 211 39.34 2.14 8.84
N PHE A 212 39.43 2.83 9.97
CA PHE A 212 39.74 4.25 10.04
C PHE A 212 41.14 4.63 9.56
N ALA A 213 42.11 3.72 9.56
CA ALA A 213 43.52 4.08 9.36
C ALA A 213 43.78 4.85 8.05
N ASP A 214 43.05 4.50 6.97
CA ASP A 214 43.25 5.08 5.64
C ASP A 214 42.13 6.05 5.21
N LEU A 215 40.95 6.00 5.83
CA LEU A 215 39.77 6.77 5.39
C LEU A 215 39.99 8.29 5.34
N PRO A 216 40.68 8.93 6.31
CA PRO A 216 40.97 10.36 6.24
C PRO A 216 41.82 10.77 5.04
N GLN A 217 42.59 9.85 4.45
CA GLN A 217 43.47 10.14 3.31
C GLN A 217 42.79 9.83 1.98
N ARG A 218 41.81 8.90 1.95
CA ARG A 218 41.05 8.57 0.73
C ARG A 218 40.14 9.71 0.29
N GLU A 219 40.05 9.96 -1.01
CA GLU A 219 39.10 10.93 -1.55
C GLU A 219 37.74 10.28 -1.84
N THR A 220 37.78 9.04 -2.32
CA THR A 220 36.60 8.27 -2.70
C THR A 220 36.65 6.85 -2.15
N ILE A 221 35.47 6.23 -2.03
CA ILE A 221 35.29 4.81 -1.71
C ILE A 221 34.24 4.24 -2.65
N THR A 222 34.50 3.06 -3.21
CA THR A 222 33.53 2.31 -4.00
C THR A 222 33.06 1.10 -3.21
N VAL A 223 31.75 1.00 -2.99
CA VAL A 223 31.10 -0.16 -2.39
C VAL A 223 30.33 -0.89 -3.46
N ARG A 224 30.54 -2.20 -3.57
CA ARG A 224 29.76 -3.07 -4.45
C ARG A 224 29.16 -4.18 -3.62
N PHE A 225 27.87 -4.42 -3.79
CA PHE A 225 27.24 -5.53 -3.10
C PHE A 225 26.10 -6.13 -3.91
N ARG A 226 25.83 -7.40 -3.61
CA ARG A 226 24.70 -8.14 -4.15
C ARG A 226 23.86 -8.63 -2.99
N LEU A 227 22.56 -8.39 -3.01
CA LEU A 227 21.61 -8.92 -2.04
C LEU A 227 20.61 -9.82 -2.75
N SER A 228 20.34 -10.98 -2.17
CA SER A 228 19.20 -11.82 -2.54
C SER A 228 18.15 -11.69 -1.46
N LEU A 229 16.95 -11.26 -1.82
CA LEU A 229 15.84 -11.05 -0.88
C LEU A 229 14.50 -11.44 -1.48
N THR A 230 13.50 -11.65 -0.62
CA THR A 230 12.14 -11.99 -1.02
C THR A 230 11.17 -10.84 -0.73
N GLY A 231 10.09 -10.76 -1.47
CA GLY A 231 9.08 -9.74 -1.25
C GLY A 231 7.76 -10.08 -1.92
N SER A 232 6.81 -9.15 -1.81
CA SER A 232 5.49 -9.28 -2.39
C SER A 232 4.99 -7.96 -2.95
N ASP A 233 4.12 -8.01 -3.96
CA ASP A 233 3.40 -6.87 -4.54
C ASP A 233 4.30 -5.79 -5.18
N SER A 234 5.19 -5.12 -4.44
CA SER A 234 6.06 -4.07 -4.98
C SER A 234 7.51 -4.13 -4.49
N LEU A 235 8.40 -3.60 -5.33
CA LEU A 235 9.78 -3.26 -5.01
C LEU A 235 9.99 -1.78 -5.30
N SER A 236 10.41 -1.03 -4.27
CA SER A 236 10.65 0.40 -4.32
C SER A 236 12.08 0.75 -3.92
N PHE A 237 12.55 1.91 -4.34
CA PHE A 237 13.88 2.45 -4.08
C PHE A 237 13.77 3.90 -3.62
N LEU A 238 14.64 4.30 -2.69
CA LEU A 238 14.85 5.71 -2.34
C LEU A 238 16.07 6.24 -3.12
N PRO A 239 15.98 7.43 -3.75
CA PRO A 239 17.09 8.00 -4.50
C PRO A 239 18.15 8.60 -3.57
N THR A 240 18.84 7.77 -2.81
CA THR A 240 19.83 8.24 -1.83
C THR A 240 21.18 8.57 -2.45
N GLY A 241 21.41 8.34 -3.75
CA GLY A 241 22.59 8.84 -4.46
C GLY A 241 22.42 10.26 -5.01
N ALA A 242 23.49 11.05 -5.10
CA ALA A 242 23.42 12.34 -5.80
C ALA A 242 23.01 12.14 -7.27
N HIS A 243 23.50 11.09 -7.90
CA HIS A 243 22.93 10.53 -9.12
C HIS A 243 22.49 9.11 -8.82
N THR A 244 21.19 8.83 -8.91
CA THR A 244 20.65 7.48 -8.72
C THR A 244 20.17 6.93 -10.06
N GLU A 245 20.79 5.85 -10.50
CA GLU A 245 20.35 5.05 -11.64
C GLU A 245 19.75 3.75 -11.12
N ALA A 246 18.56 3.40 -11.58
CA ALA A 246 17.92 2.14 -11.20
C ALA A 246 17.40 1.42 -12.43
N THR A 247 17.67 0.12 -12.52
CA THR A 247 17.14 -0.74 -13.57
C THR A 247 16.43 -1.92 -12.94
N VAL A 248 15.19 -2.17 -13.34
CA VAL A 248 14.39 -3.29 -12.87
C VAL A 248 14.00 -4.16 -14.05
N THR A 249 14.26 -5.45 -13.96
CA THR A 249 13.91 -6.45 -14.99
C THR A 249 13.12 -7.59 -14.36
N SER A 250 12.10 -8.09 -15.06
CA SER A 250 11.27 -9.20 -14.60
C SER A 250 10.58 -9.88 -15.77
N PRO A 251 10.35 -11.22 -15.73
CA PRO A 251 9.51 -11.92 -16.70
C PRO A 251 8.00 -11.67 -16.49
N TRP A 252 7.60 -10.77 -15.57
CA TRP A 252 6.18 -10.46 -15.33
C TRP A 252 5.58 -9.61 -16.45
N PRO A 253 4.42 -9.97 -17.04
CA PRO A 253 3.84 -9.22 -18.15
C PRO A 253 3.10 -7.94 -17.75
N SER A 254 2.74 -7.79 -16.47
CA SER A 254 1.85 -6.71 -16.01
C SER A 254 2.46 -5.88 -14.87
N PRO A 255 3.48 -5.05 -15.17
CA PRO A 255 4.00 -4.08 -14.22
C PRO A 255 3.05 -2.88 -14.07
N SER A 256 3.13 -2.22 -12.92
CA SER A 256 2.65 -0.88 -12.68
C SER A 256 3.77 -0.05 -12.08
N PHE A 257 4.15 1.03 -12.73
CA PHE A 257 5.22 1.92 -12.24
C PHE A 257 4.64 2.89 -11.22
N ILE A 258 5.25 2.94 -10.03
CA ILE A 258 4.72 3.64 -8.87
C ILE A 258 5.73 4.62 -8.29
N GLY A 259 5.22 5.57 -7.51
CA GLY A 259 6.03 6.52 -6.74
C GLY A 259 6.20 7.88 -7.41
N ARG A 260 7.18 8.65 -6.94
CA ARG A 260 7.43 10.05 -7.33
C ARG A 260 7.95 10.20 -8.75
N TYR A 261 8.74 9.22 -9.20
CA TYR A 261 9.43 9.26 -10.49
C TYR A 261 8.98 8.07 -11.34
N LEU A 262 8.54 8.37 -12.56
CA LEU A 262 8.29 7.36 -13.58
C LEU A 262 9.61 6.99 -14.28
N PRO A 263 9.72 5.78 -14.85
CA PRO A 263 10.92 5.37 -15.56
C PRO A 263 11.18 6.30 -16.77
N SER A 264 12.44 6.67 -16.97
CA SER A 264 12.90 7.39 -18.16
C SER A 264 12.81 6.51 -19.41
N GLU A 265 13.02 5.20 -19.26
CA GLU A 265 12.84 4.20 -20.32
C GLU A 265 12.09 2.98 -19.79
N GLN A 266 11.13 2.46 -20.57
CA GLN A 266 10.40 1.25 -20.24
C GLN A 266 10.11 0.41 -21.48
N ARG A 267 10.18 -0.92 -21.32
CA ARG A 267 9.70 -1.90 -22.29
C ARG A 267 8.84 -2.90 -21.54
N VAL A 268 7.62 -3.13 -22.02
CA VAL A 268 6.67 -4.08 -21.45
C VAL A 268 6.17 -4.97 -22.59
N SER A 269 6.17 -6.27 -22.36
CA SER A 269 5.76 -7.29 -23.32
C SER A 269 5.10 -8.46 -22.60
N ALA A 270 4.56 -9.42 -23.36
CA ALA A 270 4.02 -10.66 -22.78
C ALA A 270 5.10 -11.52 -22.09
N GLU A 271 6.38 -11.35 -22.45
CA GLU A 271 7.51 -12.09 -21.87
C GLU A 271 8.07 -11.45 -20.60
N GLY A 272 7.69 -10.20 -20.31
CA GLY A 272 8.24 -9.46 -19.18
C GLY A 272 8.37 -7.96 -19.40
N PHE A 273 9.04 -7.30 -18.47
CA PHE A 273 9.38 -5.89 -18.54
C PHE A 273 10.82 -5.58 -18.17
N ARG A 274 11.30 -4.46 -18.70
CA ARG A 274 12.51 -3.75 -18.25
C ARG A 274 12.17 -2.28 -18.09
N ALA A 275 12.51 -1.70 -16.95
CA ALA A 275 12.32 -0.29 -16.67
C ALA A 275 13.59 0.31 -16.09
N HIS A 276 13.88 1.55 -16.48
CA HIS A 276 15.07 2.29 -16.10
C HIS A 276 14.66 3.67 -15.59
N TRP A 277 15.27 4.10 -14.48
CA TRP A 277 15.08 5.39 -13.85
C TRP A 277 16.43 6.07 -13.68
N SER A 278 16.46 7.37 -13.97
CA SER A 278 17.59 8.25 -13.65
C SER A 278 17.05 9.41 -12.81
N VAL A 279 17.50 9.50 -11.55
CA VAL A 279 17.08 10.54 -10.61
C VAL A 279 18.29 11.44 -10.29
N PRO A 280 18.32 12.69 -10.78
CA PRO A 280 19.41 13.62 -10.53
C PRO A 280 19.29 14.29 -9.16
N PHE A 281 20.41 14.82 -8.66
CA PHE A 281 20.54 15.40 -7.32
C PHE A 281 19.46 16.43 -7.00
N LEU A 282 19.20 17.34 -7.95
CA LEU A 282 18.26 18.45 -7.80
C LEU A 282 16.80 18.00 -7.65
N ALA A 283 16.46 16.80 -8.12
CA ALA A 283 15.09 16.30 -8.09
C ALA A 283 14.68 15.75 -6.70
N ARG A 284 15.65 15.50 -5.80
CA ARG A 284 15.43 14.82 -4.52
C ARG A 284 14.86 15.71 -3.42
N GLY A 285 15.31 16.96 -3.36
CA GLY A 285 14.89 17.92 -2.32
C GLY A 285 15.57 17.77 -0.97
N TYR A 286 16.70 17.04 -0.87
CA TYR A 286 17.53 16.92 0.34
C TYR A 286 19.04 16.88 0.02
N GLY A 287 19.84 17.25 1.01
CA GLY A 287 21.30 17.33 0.90
C GLY A 287 22.00 15.98 0.91
N GLN A 288 23.30 16.00 0.58
CA GLN A 288 24.17 14.83 0.50
C GLN A 288 24.68 14.33 1.87
N LEU A 289 24.69 15.22 2.85
CA LEU A 289 25.13 14.94 4.21
C LEU A 289 23.94 15.17 5.15
N TRP A 290 23.54 14.14 5.86
CA TRP A 290 22.53 14.21 6.91
C TRP A 290 23.22 14.25 8.27
N ASP A 291 22.58 14.91 9.22
CA ASP A 291 23.07 15.09 10.58
C ASP A 291 21.87 14.94 11.49
N SER A 292 21.88 13.91 12.34
CA SER A 292 20.70 13.50 13.12
C SER A 292 20.25 14.55 14.13
N GLU A 293 21.17 15.38 14.62
CA GLU A 293 20.86 16.39 15.64
C GLU A 293 20.62 17.77 15.03
N ARG A 294 20.93 17.96 13.74
CA ARG A 294 20.61 19.19 13.00
C ARG A 294 19.39 18.96 12.11
N LYS A 295 18.69 20.05 11.77
CA LYS A 295 17.56 20.04 10.82
C LYS A 295 17.95 19.70 9.37
N SER A 296 19.17 19.23 9.12
CA SER A 296 19.67 18.81 7.81
C SER A 296 19.33 17.37 7.49
N GLU A 297 19.04 16.51 8.48
CA GLU A 297 18.41 15.22 8.19
C GLU A 297 16.95 15.45 7.77
N PRO A 298 16.56 15.04 6.55
CA PRO A 298 15.17 15.13 6.10
C PRO A 298 14.30 14.20 6.94
N SER A 299 13.04 14.60 7.19
CA SER A 299 12.12 13.72 7.92
C SER A 299 11.89 12.42 7.15
N PRO A 300 11.74 11.26 7.83
CA PRO A 300 11.50 9.99 7.15
C PRO A 300 10.32 10.05 6.18
N ALA A 301 9.25 10.76 6.55
CA ALA A 301 8.09 10.96 5.68
C ALA A 301 8.38 11.77 4.41
N MET A 302 9.33 12.71 4.45
CA MET A 302 9.76 13.45 3.26
C MET A 302 10.56 12.53 2.32
N VAL A 303 11.52 11.76 2.85
CA VAL A 303 12.33 10.85 2.03
C VAL A 303 11.46 9.77 1.40
N GLN A 304 10.54 9.16 2.17
CA GLN A 304 9.63 8.13 1.65
C GLN A 304 8.70 8.63 0.54
N LYS A 305 8.35 9.93 0.51
CA LYS A 305 7.60 10.53 -0.61
C LYS A 305 8.41 10.61 -1.92
N THR A 306 9.72 10.43 -1.86
CA THR A 306 10.59 10.37 -3.04
C THR A 306 10.80 8.94 -3.55
N ALA A 307 10.20 7.95 -2.90
CA ALA A 307 10.26 6.56 -3.35
C ALA A 307 9.73 6.40 -4.78
N PHE A 308 10.34 5.50 -5.53
CA PHE A 308 9.92 5.09 -6.86
C PHE A 308 10.15 3.59 -7.04
N GLY A 309 9.44 2.97 -7.97
CA GLY A 309 9.65 1.55 -8.25
C GLY A 309 8.54 0.93 -9.07
N VAL A 310 8.34 -0.37 -8.86
CA VAL A 310 7.38 -1.17 -9.62
C VAL A 310 6.51 -2.01 -8.68
N ARG A 311 5.24 -2.09 -9.05
CA ARG A 311 4.26 -3.03 -8.50
C ARG A 311 3.95 -4.10 -9.53
N LEU A 312 3.96 -5.35 -9.11
CA LEU A 312 3.52 -6.50 -9.90
C LEU A 312 2.01 -6.63 -9.74
N LEU A 313 1.25 -6.24 -10.75
CA LEU A 313 -0.20 -6.34 -10.68
C LEU A 313 -0.60 -7.82 -10.68
N SER A 314 -1.34 -8.24 -9.66
CA SER A 314 -2.00 -9.53 -9.64
C SER A 314 -3.11 -9.58 -10.69
N PRO A 315 -3.39 -10.75 -11.28
CA PRO A 315 -4.61 -10.97 -12.06
C PRO A 315 -5.85 -10.55 -11.26
N VAL A 316 -6.80 -9.88 -11.90
CA VAL A 316 -8.01 -9.39 -11.21
C VAL A 316 -8.85 -10.59 -10.78
N GLY A 317 -9.09 -10.73 -9.47
CA GLY A 317 -9.98 -11.76 -8.95
C GLY A 317 -11.47 -11.46 -9.25
N PRO A 318 -12.31 -12.48 -9.41
CA PRO A 318 -13.73 -12.34 -9.79
C PRO A 318 -14.56 -11.51 -8.79
N TYR A 319 -14.10 -11.38 -7.55
CA TYR A 319 -14.80 -10.62 -6.51
C TYR A 319 -14.74 -9.09 -6.71
N ARG A 320 -13.69 -8.56 -7.36
CA ARG A 320 -13.60 -7.11 -7.66
C ARG A 320 -14.57 -6.69 -8.76
N GLU A 321 -14.89 -7.60 -9.68
CA GLU A 321 -15.92 -7.39 -10.70
C GLU A 321 -17.32 -7.41 -10.07
N THR A 322 -17.56 -8.37 -9.16
CA THR A 322 -18.82 -8.52 -8.43
C THR A 322 -19.13 -7.29 -7.56
N ASP A 323 -18.14 -6.75 -6.84
CA ASP A 323 -18.29 -5.53 -6.02
C ASP A 323 -18.76 -4.32 -6.86
N ARG A 324 -18.17 -4.12 -8.04
CA ARG A 324 -18.60 -3.04 -8.95
C ARG A 324 -20.05 -3.26 -9.41
N ALA A 325 -20.42 -4.48 -9.78
CA ALA A 325 -21.78 -4.79 -10.20
C ALA A 325 -22.82 -4.52 -9.10
N LEU A 326 -22.51 -4.86 -7.84
CA LEU A 326 -23.42 -4.65 -6.70
C LEU A 326 -23.64 -3.17 -6.39
N LYS A 327 -22.58 -2.35 -6.46
CA LYS A 327 -22.67 -0.89 -6.26
C LYS A 327 -23.61 -0.22 -7.27
N TYR A 328 -23.60 -0.69 -8.51
CA TYR A 328 -24.52 -0.19 -9.54
C TYR A 328 -25.93 -0.82 -9.44
N GLY A 329 -26.09 -1.96 -8.78
CA GLY A 329 -27.38 -2.62 -8.56
C GLY A 329 -28.40 -1.75 -7.83
N ILE A 330 -27.95 -0.93 -6.86
CA ILE A 330 -28.82 0.03 -6.15
C ILE A 330 -29.42 1.04 -7.12
N LEU A 331 -28.61 1.57 -8.03
CA LEU A 331 -29.06 2.54 -9.04
C LEU A 331 -30.06 1.89 -10.01
N PHE A 332 -29.82 0.64 -10.41
CA PHE A 332 -30.73 -0.09 -11.30
C PHE A 332 -32.10 -0.33 -10.66
N ILE A 333 -32.13 -0.76 -9.40
CA ILE A 333 -33.37 -0.96 -8.64
C ILE A 333 -34.10 0.38 -8.49
N GLY A 334 -33.39 1.42 -8.03
CA GLY A 334 -33.97 2.75 -7.81
C GLY A 334 -34.56 3.37 -9.08
N LEU A 335 -33.82 3.30 -10.20
CA LEU A 335 -34.27 3.86 -11.48
C LEU A 335 -35.47 3.09 -12.04
N THR A 336 -35.46 1.76 -11.99
CA THR A 336 -36.56 0.93 -12.49
C THR A 336 -37.88 1.27 -11.80
N PHE A 337 -37.85 1.39 -10.47
CA PHE A 337 -39.05 1.75 -9.71
C PHE A 337 -39.44 3.22 -9.83
N ALA A 338 -38.48 4.13 -10.02
CA ALA A 338 -38.79 5.53 -10.33
C ALA A 338 -39.53 5.66 -11.67
N VAL A 339 -39.12 4.92 -12.69
CA VAL A 339 -39.81 4.87 -13.99
C VAL A 339 -41.21 4.26 -13.84
N CYS A 340 -41.36 3.14 -13.12
CA CYS A 340 -42.66 2.55 -12.83
C CYS A 340 -43.61 3.48 -12.02
N LEU A 341 -43.08 4.43 -11.27
CA LEU A 341 -43.88 5.43 -10.56
C LEU A 341 -44.35 6.57 -11.49
N MET A 342 -43.57 6.87 -12.55
CA MET A 342 -43.88 7.92 -13.53
C MET A 342 -44.85 7.46 -14.63
N LEU A 343 -44.88 6.16 -14.94
CA LEU A 343 -45.79 5.52 -15.89
C LEU A 343 -47.18 5.26 -15.28
#